data_AF-A0A7Y4NDN2-F1
#
_entry.id   AF-A0A7Y4NDN2-F1
#
_cell.length_a   1.000
_cell.length_b   1.000
_cell.length_c   1.000
_cell.angle_alpha   90.00
_cell.angle_beta   90.00
_cell.angle_gamma   90.00
#
_symmetry.space_group_name_H-M   'P 1'
#
loop_
_entity.id
_entity.type
_entity.pdbx_description
1 polymer ?
#
loop_
_entity_poly.entity_id
_entity_poly.type
_entity_poly.pdbx_seq_one_letter_code
_entity_poly.pdbx_strand_id
1 'polypeptide(L)'
;MAPNTGFTLWLTGMSGTGKSTTAAYIAARLRQVGRNVEVLDEGELQNDLWAGIGDTKDERNMVVRRLGFVAGLLARNGTAVLVPCVSPYKSSREEVRRSVGKYVEVYVDCPTEKLIERDTTGKYKKALNGEIPNFIGITEPYEPPTSPEVTIYSDTESVEDGGTKIFQALLDLGLMTTDELKIITGKKMKANPLPAKKARRDEEEAPARVAAVKAAKAPKADKGSKGAKARPATRAARVGKPAPAAKKKAAKGKGR
;
A
#
# COMPACT_ATOMS: atom_id res chain seq x y z
N MET A 1 -19.97 27.97 -4.06
CA MET A 1 -19.88 26.74 -3.24
C MET A 1 -18.74 25.90 -3.79
N ALA A 2 -17.85 25.28 -3.03
CA ALA A 2 -17.92 24.95 -1.60
C ALA A 2 -16.54 25.04 -0.92
N PRO A 3 -16.26 26.06 -0.08
CA PRO A 3 -15.05 26.11 0.75
C PRO A 3 -14.93 24.95 1.76
N ASN A 4 -15.94 24.07 1.83
CA ASN A 4 -16.02 22.91 2.72
C ASN A 4 -16.47 21.60 2.03
N THR A 5 -16.25 21.43 0.72
CA THR A 5 -16.47 20.10 0.12
C THR A 5 -15.34 19.16 0.52
N GLY A 6 -15.67 18.14 1.31
CA GLY A 6 -14.78 17.03 1.59
C GLY A 6 -14.75 16.03 0.44
N PHE A 7 -13.65 15.31 0.34
CA PHE A 7 -13.38 14.29 -0.67
C PHE A 7 -12.31 13.33 -0.15
N THR A 8 -12.19 12.18 -0.80
CA THR A 8 -11.12 11.23 -0.55
C THR A 8 -10.18 11.19 -1.74
N LEU A 9 -8.92 11.51 -1.49
CA LEU A 9 -7.81 11.33 -2.41
C LEU A 9 -7.12 10.01 -2.05
N TRP A 10 -7.34 8.98 -2.85
CA TRP A 10 -6.82 7.64 -2.62
C TRP A 10 -5.56 7.43 -3.45
N LEU A 11 -4.39 7.34 -2.80
CA LEU A 11 -3.13 7.10 -3.48
C LEU A 11 -2.80 5.62 -3.41
N THR A 12 -2.78 4.95 -4.56
CA THR A 12 -2.45 3.52 -4.70
C THR A 12 -1.15 3.33 -5.48
N GLY A 13 -0.44 2.24 -5.20
CA GLY A 13 0.86 1.94 -5.80
C GLY A 13 1.69 1.01 -4.93
N MET A 14 2.68 0.34 -5.52
CA MET A 14 3.59 -0.56 -4.81
C MET A 14 4.33 0.12 -3.63
N SER A 15 4.89 -0.67 -2.72
CA SER A 15 5.68 -0.10 -1.60
C SER A 15 6.85 0.73 -2.13
N GLY A 16 7.17 1.86 -1.50
CA GLY A 16 8.30 2.70 -1.93
C GLY A 16 8.06 3.60 -3.16
N THR A 17 6.86 3.61 -3.76
CA THR A 17 6.52 4.53 -4.89
C THR A 17 6.39 6.01 -4.50
N GLY A 18 6.50 6.36 -3.21
CA GLY A 18 6.41 7.75 -2.75
C GLY A 18 5.00 8.25 -2.41
N LYS A 19 4.00 7.37 -2.30
CA LYS A 19 2.61 7.72 -1.91
C LYS A 19 2.52 8.63 -0.68
N SER A 20 3.19 8.26 0.41
CA SER A 20 3.18 9.04 1.66
C SER A 20 3.82 10.42 1.48
N THR A 21 4.91 10.51 0.71
CA THR A 21 5.56 11.78 0.35
C THR A 21 4.63 12.67 -0.47
N THR A 22 3.98 12.12 -1.49
CA THR A 22 2.98 12.85 -2.29
C THR A 22 1.80 13.29 -1.42
N ALA A 23 1.28 12.41 -0.55
CA ALA A 23 0.17 12.74 0.34
C ALA A 23 0.55 13.88 1.31
N ALA A 24 1.73 13.83 1.94
CA ALA A 24 2.21 14.88 2.82
C ALA A 24 2.34 16.23 2.09
N TYR A 25 2.88 16.22 0.87
CA TYR A 25 2.98 17.43 0.03
C TYR A 25 1.60 18.02 -0.27
N ILE A 26 0.65 17.22 -0.75
CA ILE A 26 -0.71 17.69 -1.05
C ILE A 26 -1.40 18.20 0.20
N ALA A 27 -1.28 17.48 1.32
CA ALA A 27 -1.89 17.85 2.58
C ALA A 27 -1.40 19.22 3.06
N ALA A 28 -0.09 19.49 3.01
CA ALA A 28 0.48 20.77 3.39
C ALA A 28 -0.11 21.93 2.54
N ARG A 29 -0.24 21.75 1.23
CA ARG A 29 -0.80 22.76 0.32
C ARG A 29 -2.29 22.99 0.51
N LEU A 30 -3.06 21.94 0.75
CA LEU A 30 -4.50 22.08 1.06
C LEU A 30 -4.72 22.82 2.39
N ARG A 31 -3.88 22.56 3.40
CA ARG A 31 -3.91 23.30 4.67
C ARG A 31 -3.57 24.78 4.50
N GLN A 32 -2.65 25.12 3.58
CA GLN A 32 -2.30 26.53 3.28
C GLN A 32 -3.48 27.36 2.77
N VAL A 33 -4.46 26.73 2.11
CA VAL A 33 -5.70 27.38 1.65
C VAL A 33 -6.87 27.21 2.62
N GLY A 34 -6.60 26.79 3.86
CA GLY A 34 -7.59 26.73 4.94
C GLY A 34 -8.49 25.51 4.92
N ARG A 35 -8.17 24.44 4.17
CA ARG A 35 -8.96 23.20 4.20
C ARG A 35 -8.70 22.39 5.47
N ASN A 36 -9.75 21.73 5.95
CA ASN A 36 -9.63 20.63 6.91
C ASN A 36 -9.04 19.42 6.18
N VAL A 37 -7.91 18.90 6.66
CA VAL A 37 -7.14 17.85 5.98
C VAL A 37 -6.70 16.77 6.96
N GLU A 38 -7.06 15.53 6.65
CA GLU A 38 -6.64 14.34 7.40
C GLU A 38 -5.84 13.40 6.49
N VAL A 39 -4.79 12.78 7.02
CA VAL A 39 -3.98 11.80 6.30
C VAL A 39 -4.11 10.46 6.99
N LEU A 40 -4.72 9.49 6.31
CA LEU A 40 -4.86 8.13 6.81
C LEU A 40 -3.81 7.23 6.17
N ASP A 41 -2.56 7.35 6.63
CA ASP A 41 -1.45 6.56 6.08
C ASP A 41 -1.50 5.11 6.60
N GLU A 42 -1.53 4.15 5.66
CA GLU A 42 -1.57 2.73 5.98
C GLU A 42 -0.37 2.29 6.86
N GLY A 43 0.81 2.86 6.63
CA GLY A 43 2.00 2.52 7.41
C GLY A 43 1.93 3.05 8.84
N GLU A 44 1.35 4.23 9.05
CA GLU A 44 1.30 4.90 10.35
C GLU A 44 0.17 4.35 11.23
N LEU A 45 -0.99 4.06 10.64
CA LEU A 45 -2.19 3.65 11.37
C LEU A 45 -2.26 2.15 11.68
N GLN A 46 -1.28 1.36 11.22
CA GLN A 46 -1.29 -0.10 11.37
C GLN A 46 -1.49 -0.54 12.82
N ASN A 47 -0.76 0.07 13.75
CA ASN A 47 -0.80 -0.31 15.17
C ASN A 47 -2.13 0.07 15.85
N ASP A 48 -2.82 1.10 15.34
CA ASP A 48 -4.02 1.63 15.98
C ASP A 48 -5.30 1.03 15.43
N LEU A 49 -5.35 0.77 14.11
CA LEU A 49 -6.59 0.39 13.42
C LEU A 49 -6.65 -1.08 12.99
N TRP A 50 -5.51 -1.77 12.90
CA TRP A 50 -5.45 -3.18 12.49
C TRP A 50 -4.23 -3.94 13.02
N ALA A 51 -3.86 -3.69 14.28
CA ALA A 51 -2.85 -4.49 14.95
C ALA A 51 -3.20 -5.98 14.93
N GLY A 52 -2.22 -6.82 14.59
CA GLY A 52 -2.37 -8.27 14.54
C GLY A 52 -3.09 -8.82 13.30
N ILE A 53 -3.48 -7.99 12.34
CA ILE A 53 -3.91 -8.46 11.01
C ILE A 53 -2.69 -8.91 10.21
N GLY A 54 -2.77 -10.09 9.58
CA GLY A 54 -1.73 -10.65 8.72
C GLY A 54 -1.64 -9.98 7.34
N ASP A 55 -1.14 -10.73 6.37
CA ASP A 55 -0.79 -10.24 5.03
C ASP A 55 -1.48 -11.00 3.88
N THR A 56 -2.51 -11.81 4.19
CA THR A 56 -3.31 -12.50 3.18
C THR A 56 -4.14 -11.51 2.35
N LYS A 57 -4.63 -11.95 1.18
CA LYS A 57 -5.50 -11.15 0.30
C LYS A 57 -6.72 -10.59 1.03
N ASP A 58 -7.42 -11.41 1.81
CA ASP A 58 -8.63 -11.01 2.52
C ASP A 58 -8.34 -10.03 3.66
N GLU A 59 -7.25 -10.23 4.38
CA GLU A 59 -6.78 -9.32 5.42
C GLU A 59 -6.40 -7.95 4.86
N ARG A 60 -5.67 -7.90 3.74
CA ARG A 60 -5.34 -6.65 3.04
C ARG A 60 -6.61 -5.94 2.54
N ASN A 61 -7.56 -6.69 1.99
CA ASN A 61 -8.85 -6.13 1.58
C ASN A 61 -9.65 -5.59 2.77
N MET A 62 -9.57 -6.23 3.94
CA MET A 62 -10.19 -5.73 5.17
C MET A 62 -9.60 -4.39 5.60
N VAL A 63 -8.27 -4.23 5.57
CA VAL A 63 -7.60 -2.96 5.86
C VAL A 63 -8.05 -1.85 4.91
N VAL A 64 -8.08 -2.14 3.59
CA VAL A 64 -8.58 -1.20 2.57
C VAL A 64 -10.02 -0.76 2.86
N ARG A 65 -10.91 -1.69 3.22
CA ARG A 65 -12.31 -1.37 3.58
C ARG A 65 -12.41 -0.52 4.84
N ARG A 66 -11.61 -0.80 5.87
CA ARG A 66 -11.58 0.00 7.12
C ARG A 66 -11.14 1.43 6.85
N LEU A 67 -10.04 1.59 6.11
CA LEU A 67 -9.57 2.91 5.67
C LEU A 67 -10.62 3.64 4.84
N GLY A 68 -11.25 2.95 3.88
CA GLY A 68 -12.33 3.50 3.07
C GLY A 68 -13.52 3.98 3.89
N PHE A 69 -13.94 3.19 4.89
CA PHE A 69 -15.03 3.57 5.79
C PHE A 69 -14.71 4.85 6.58
N VAL A 70 -13.54 4.91 7.23
CA VAL A 70 -13.11 6.10 7.99
C VAL A 70 -12.97 7.32 7.05
N ALA A 71 -12.38 7.13 5.88
CA ALA A 71 -12.24 8.19 4.89
C ALA A 71 -13.60 8.75 4.43
N GLY A 72 -14.57 7.88 4.16
CA GLY A 72 -15.94 8.29 3.83
C GLY A 72 -16.63 9.07 4.95
N LEU A 73 -16.45 8.64 6.21
CA LEU A 73 -16.99 9.35 7.37
C LEU A 73 -16.43 10.76 7.52
N LEU A 74 -15.13 10.95 7.31
CA LEU A 74 -14.49 12.26 7.38
C LEU A 74 -14.83 13.13 6.16
N ALA A 75 -14.80 12.56 4.96
CA ALA A 75 -15.08 13.28 3.72
C ALA A 75 -16.50 13.84 3.66
N ARG A 76 -17.51 13.06 4.12
CA ARG A 76 -18.90 13.57 4.18
C ARG A 76 -19.10 14.71 5.19
N ASN A 77 -18.15 14.91 6.11
CA ASN A 77 -18.12 16.03 7.07
C ASN A 77 -17.24 17.20 6.61
N GLY A 78 -16.84 17.25 5.33
CA GLY A 78 -16.14 18.39 4.74
C GLY A 78 -14.62 18.28 4.76
N THR A 79 -14.04 17.19 5.26
CA THR A 79 -12.59 16.98 5.31
C THR A 79 -12.05 16.49 3.97
N ALA A 80 -10.91 17.03 3.53
CA ALA A 80 -10.11 16.42 2.47
C ALA A 80 -9.26 15.31 3.08
N VAL A 81 -9.60 14.06 2.78
CA VAL A 81 -8.94 12.88 3.34
C VAL A 81 -7.97 12.31 2.32
N LEU A 82 -6.69 12.19 2.68
CA LEU A 82 -5.68 11.58 1.85
C LEU A 82 -5.35 10.20 2.39
N VAL A 83 -5.42 9.17 1.54
CA VAL A 83 -5.21 7.77 1.94
C VAL A 83 -4.09 7.18 1.09
N PRO A 84 -2.81 7.34 1.48
CA PRO A 84 -1.72 6.59 0.87
C PRO A 84 -1.77 5.13 1.36
N CYS A 85 -2.15 4.23 0.46
CA CYS A 85 -2.34 2.81 0.77
C CYS A 85 -1.91 1.95 -0.42
N VAL A 86 -1.18 0.86 -0.19
CA VAL A 86 -0.76 -0.06 -1.26
C VAL A 86 -1.97 -0.55 -2.05
N SER A 87 -3.05 -0.94 -1.37
CA SER A 87 -4.35 -1.30 -1.96
C SER A 87 -4.23 -2.13 -3.27
N PRO A 88 -3.60 -3.31 -3.24
CA PRO A 88 -3.10 -3.99 -4.44
C PRO A 88 -4.19 -4.57 -5.34
N TYR A 89 -5.38 -4.83 -4.82
CA TYR A 89 -6.46 -5.47 -5.56
C TYR A 89 -7.47 -4.44 -6.07
N LYS A 90 -7.81 -4.52 -7.36
CA LYS A 90 -8.79 -3.64 -8.01
C LYS A 90 -10.15 -3.73 -7.34
N SER A 91 -10.59 -4.94 -6.98
CA SER A 91 -11.92 -5.18 -6.40
C SER A 91 -12.17 -4.37 -5.13
N SER A 92 -11.20 -4.30 -4.21
CA SER A 92 -11.35 -3.54 -2.97
C SER A 92 -11.28 -2.03 -3.20
N ARG A 93 -10.45 -1.55 -4.15
CA ARG A 93 -10.45 -0.13 -4.54
C ARG A 93 -11.79 0.30 -5.15
N GLU A 94 -12.37 -0.51 -6.02
CA GLU A 94 -13.69 -0.23 -6.61
C GLU A 94 -14.82 -0.29 -5.56
N GLU A 95 -14.74 -1.18 -4.58
CA GLU A 95 -15.66 -1.23 -3.44
C GLU A 95 -15.61 0.06 -2.61
N VAL A 96 -14.40 0.54 -2.28
CA VAL A 96 -14.21 1.81 -1.56
C VAL A 96 -14.70 3.00 -2.41
N ARG A 97 -14.36 3.04 -3.70
CA ARG A 97 -14.82 4.08 -4.64
C ARG A 97 -16.34 4.21 -4.63
N ARG A 98 -17.07 3.08 -4.65
CA ARG A 98 -18.55 3.07 -4.61
C ARG A 98 -19.12 3.55 -3.28
N SER A 99 -18.44 3.31 -2.16
CA SER A 99 -18.96 3.63 -0.82
C SER A 99 -18.67 5.06 -0.35
N VAL A 100 -17.55 5.65 -0.77
CA VAL A 100 -17.07 6.96 -0.28
C VAL A 100 -17.71 8.15 -1.02
N GLY A 101 -18.20 7.96 -2.25
CA GLY A 101 -18.82 9.01 -3.05
C GLY A 101 -17.78 9.89 -3.77
N LYS A 102 -17.38 11.02 -3.16
CA LYS A 102 -16.38 11.94 -3.75
C LYS A 102 -14.97 11.35 -3.62
N TYR A 103 -14.62 10.49 -4.57
CA TYR A 103 -13.40 9.68 -4.57
C TYR A 103 -12.53 9.98 -5.79
N VAL A 104 -11.25 10.24 -5.55
CA VAL A 104 -10.23 10.52 -6.57
C VAL A 104 -9.09 9.50 -6.41
N GLU A 105 -8.92 8.63 -7.40
CA GLU A 105 -7.85 7.63 -7.41
C GLU A 105 -6.60 8.20 -8.09
N VAL A 106 -5.50 8.21 -7.34
CA VAL A 106 -4.18 8.58 -7.81
C VAL A 106 -3.34 7.30 -7.87
N TYR A 107 -2.94 6.91 -9.08
CA TYR A 107 -1.97 5.84 -9.26
C TYR A 107 -0.56 6.40 -9.22
N VAL A 108 0.20 6.04 -8.19
CA VAL A 108 1.62 6.39 -8.06
C VAL A 108 2.44 5.19 -8.53
N ASP A 109 2.86 5.27 -9.78
CA ASP A 109 3.56 4.21 -10.51
C ASP A 109 5.08 4.37 -10.38
N CYS A 110 5.76 3.23 -10.41
CA CYS A 110 7.22 3.13 -10.46
C CYS A 110 7.59 1.71 -10.91
N PRO A 111 8.50 1.56 -11.89
CA PRO A 111 9.00 0.24 -12.27
C PRO A 111 9.57 -0.54 -11.07
N THR A 112 9.24 -1.83 -10.99
CA THR A 112 9.66 -2.70 -9.88
C THR A 112 11.18 -2.71 -9.70
N GLU A 113 11.94 -2.66 -10.79
CA GLU A 113 13.40 -2.64 -10.77
C GLU A 113 13.93 -1.41 -10.01
N LYS A 114 13.29 -0.24 -10.19
CA LYS A 114 13.64 0.99 -9.48
C LYS A 114 13.27 0.94 -8.01
N LEU A 115 12.17 0.28 -7.67
CA LEU A 115 11.77 0.08 -6.28
C LEU A 115 12.75 -0.85 -5.53
N ILE A 116 13.18 -1.93 -6.20
CA ILE A 116 14.20 -2.85 -5.66
C ILE A 116 15.55 -2.15 -5.53
N GLU A 117 15.94 -1.31 -6.50
CA GLU A 117 17.18 -0.53 -6.45
C GLU A 117 17.19 0.45 -5.26
N ARG A 118 16.07 1.15 -5.03
CA ARG A 118 15.94 2.13 -3.94
C ARG A 118 15.81 1.48 -2.56
N ASP A 119 15.08 0.37 -2.46
CA ASP A 119 14.71 -0.40 -1.24
C ASP A 119 14.77 0.39 0.08
N THR A 120 14.06 1.53 0.13
CA THR A 120 14.14 2.49 1.25
C THR A 120 13.69 1.91 2.60
N THR A 121 13.02 0.74 2.56
CA THR A 121 12.50 0.05 3.75
C THR A 121 13.26 -1.23 4.07
N GLY A 122 14.17 -1.68 3.20
CA GLY A 122 14.82 -3.00 3.28
C GLY A 122 13.87 -4.18 3.04
N LYS A 123 12.60 -3.93 2.70
CA LYS A 123 11.58 -4.99 2.56
C LYS A 123 11.70 -5.72 1.23
N TYR A 124 12.17 -5.06 0.16
CA TYR A 124 12.36 -5.74 -1.14
C TYR A 124 13.45 -6.80 -1.06
N LYS A 125 14.59 -6.47 -0.44
CA LYS A 125 15.67 -7.45 -0.21
C LYS A 125 15.19 -8.65 0.60
N LYS A 126 14.46 -8.41 1.69
CA LYS A 126 13.88 -9.47 2.53
C LYS A 126 12.88 -10.34 1.77
N ALA A 127 12.01 -9.74 0.97
CA ALA A 127 11.06 -10.47 0.13
C ALA A 127 11.76 -11.35 -0.90
N LEU A 128 12.78 -10.82 -1.59
CA LEU A 128 13.59 -11.58 -2.56
C LEU A 128 14.36 -12.75 -1.93
N ASN A 129 14.73 -12.63 -0.65
CA ASN A 129 15.33 -13.71 0.13
C ASN A 129 14.31 -14.72 0.69
N GLY A 130 13.01 -14.50 0.49
CA GLY A 130 11.94 -15.35 1.04
C GLY A 130 11.63 -15.12 2.53
N GLU A 131 12.16 -14.05 3.15
CA GLU A 131 11.90 -13.71 4.54
C GLU A 131 10.52 -13.05 4.74
N ILE A 132 9.93 -12.51 3.67
CA ILE A 132 8.58 -11.94 3.66
C ILE A 132 7.76 -12.67 2.58
N PRO A 133 6.90 -13.64 2.95
CA PRO A 133 6.29 -14.57 2.01
C PRO A 133 5.21 -13.94 1.13
N ASN A 134 4.42 -12.98 1.61
CA ASN A 134 3.29 -12.41 0.87
C ASN A 134 3.53 -10.93 0.51
N PHE A 135 4.65 -10.66 -0.17
CA PHE A 135 5.07 -9.31 -0.55
C PHE A 135 4.54 -8.91 -1.93
N ILE A 136 3.73 -7.85 -1.96
CA ILE A 136 3.12 -7.29 -3.17
C ILE A 136 4.18 -6.87 -4.18
N GLY A 137 4.04 -7.32 -5.42
CA GLY A 137 4.94 -7.06 -6.54
C GLY A 137 6.13 -8.03 -6.65
N ILE A 138 6.29 -8.95 -5.67
CA ILE A 138 7.35 -9.97 -5.69
C ILE A 138 6.73 -11.38 -5.68
N THR A 139 6.02 -11.73 -4.61
CA THR A 139 5.34 -13.03 -4.48
C THR A 139 3.84 -12.93 -4.70
N GLU A 140 3.25 -11.76 -4.41
CA GLU A 140 1.83 -11.46 -4.59
C GLU A 140 1.64 -10.43 -5.71
N PRO A 141 0.52 -10.45 -6.45
CA PRO A 141 0.28 -9.50 -7.53
C PRO A 141 -0.06 -8.09 -7.01
N TYR A 142 0.25 -7.09 -7.83
CA TYR A 142 -0.34 -5.76 -7.76
C TYR A 142 -1.19 -5.59 -9.03
N GLU A 143 -2.46 -5.21 -8.89
CA GLU A 143 -3.37 -4.95 -10.01
C GLU A 143 -3.45 -3.42 -10.23
N PRO A 144 -2.75 -2.85 -11.23
CA PRO A 144 -2.77 -1.42 -11.46
C PRO A 144 -4.19 -0.90 -11.75
N PRO A 145 -4.54 0.32 -11.33
CA PRO A 145 -5.81 0.93 -11.72
C PRO A 145 -5.91 1.07 -13.23
N THR A 146 -7.00 0.59 -13.83
CA THR A 146 -7.21 0.67 -15.29
C THR A 146 -7.65 2.06 -15.75
N SER A 147 -8.13 2.88 -14.83
CA SER A 147 -8.65 4.22 -15.12
C SER A 147 -8.62 5.09 -13.86
N PRO A 148 -7.43 5.40 -13.33
CA PRO A 148 -7.30 6.37 -12.23
C PRO A 148 -7.67 7.78 -12.73
N GLU A 149 -7.99 8.69 -11.82
CA GLU A 149 -8.15 10.11 -12.16
C GLU A 149 -6.79 10.76 -12.47
N VAL A 150 -5.73 10.30 -11.80
CA VAL A 150 -4.36 10.80 -11.99
C VAL A 150 -3.37 9.64 -11.99
N THR A 151 -2.41 9.66 -12.90
CA THR A 151 -1.22 8.79 -12.85
C THR A 151 0.04 9.64 -12.68
N ILE A 152 0.90 9.24 -11.74
CA ILE A 152 2.20 9.85 -11.45
C ILE A 152 3.27 8.79 -11.66
N TYR A 153 4.26 9.08 -12.50
CA TYR A 153 5.44 8.23 -12.70
C TYR A 153 6.58 8.70 -11.78
N SER A 154 6.62 8.16 -10.56
CA SER A 154 7.50 8.61 -9.47
C SER A 154 9.01 8.37 -9.68
N ASP A 155 9.37 7.68 -10.75
CA ASP A 155 10.74 7.49 -11.21
C ASP A 155 11.24 8.63 -12.10
N THR A 156 10.33 9.33 -12.78
CA THR A 156 10.64 10.38 -13.76
C THR A 156 10.05 11.75 -13.42
N GLU A 157 9.07 11.80 -12.53
CA GLU A 157 8.38 13.02 -12.10
C GLU A 157 8.79 13.43 -10.69
N SER A 158 8.87 14.74 -10.44
CA SER A 158 9.00 15.28 -9.10
C SER A 158 7.67 15.17 -8.33
N VAL A 159 7.73 15.34 -7.01
CA VAL A 159 6.53 15.39 -6.16
C VAL A 159 5.67 16.60 -6.51
N GLU A 160 6.30 17.71 -6.89
CA GLU A 160 5.67 18.96 -7.31
C GLU A 160 4.91 18.80 -8.64
N ASP A 161 5.50 18.10 -9.61
CA ASP A 161 4.87 17.84 -10.91
C ASP A 161 3.66 16.91 -10.74
N GLY A 162 3.83 15.81 -10.01
CA GLY A 162 2.74 14.91 -9.65
C GLY A 162 1.65 15.62 -8.85
N GLY A 163 2.05 16.53 -7.95
CA GLY A 163 1.12 17.32 -7.16
C GLY A 163 0.32 18.31 -8.01
N THR A 164 0.95 18.94 -9.00
CA THR A 164 0.28 19.81 -9.97
C THR A 164 -0.82 19.07 -10.74
N LYS A 165 -0.56 17.82 -11.17
CA LYS A 165 -1.57 16.97 -11.81
C LYS A 165 -2.75 16.67 -10.88
N ILE A 166 -2.48 16.38 -9.61
CA ILE A 166 -3.52 16.16 -8.60
C ILE A 166 -4.38 17.41 -8.44
N PHE A 167 -3.79 18.59 -8.24
CA PHE A 167 -4.56 19.82 -8.04
C PHE A 167 -5.40 20.19 -9.26
N GLN A 168 -4.86 19.97 -10.47
CA GLN A 168 -5.64 20.16 -11.70
C GLN A 168 -6.84 19.21 -11.74
N ALA A 169 -6.66 17.92 -11.45
CA ALA A 169 -7.77 16.97 -11.40
C ALA A 169 -8.83 17.34 -10.34
N LEU A 170 -8.41 17.84 -9.17
CA LEU A 170 -9.33 18.33 -8.15
C LEU A 170 -10.15 19.54 -8.63
N LEU A 171 -9.54 20.45 -9.39
CA LEU A 171 -10.24 21.57 -10.02
C LEU A 171 -11.25 21.07 -11.07
N ASP A 172 -10.82 20.16 -11.94
CA ASP A 172 -11.63 19.62 -13.05
C ASP A 172 -12.85 18.86 -12.56
N LEU A 173 -12.75 18.24 -11.38
CA LEU A 173 -13.84 17.55 -10.69
C LEU A 173 -14.71 18.48 -9.84
N GLY A 174 -14.40 19.78 -9.77
CA GLY A 174 -15.11 20.75 -8.95
C GLY A 174 -14.95 20.55 -7.43
N LEU A 175 -13.88 19.86 -7.01
CA LEU A 175 -13.54 19.63 -5.60
C LEU A 175 -12.66 20.76 -5.03
N MET A 176 -12.01 21.52 -5.91
CA MET A 176 -11.19 22.69 -5.62
C MET A 176 -11.64 23.90 -6.47
N THR A 177 -11.48 25.09 -5.93
CA THR A 177 -11.76 26.35 -6.64
C THR A 177 -10.52 26.87 -7.39
N THR A 178 -10.72 27.72 -8.39
CA THR A 178 -9.61 28.38 -9.11
C THR A 178 -8.76 29.27 -8.22
N ASP A 179 -9.35 29.86 -7.17
CA ASP A 179 -8.63 30.74 -6.24
C ASP A 179 -7.71 29.95 -5.32
N GLU A 180 -8.18 28.82 -4.77
CA GLU A 180 -7.35 27.89 -4.01
C GLU A 180 -6.17 27.39 -4.85
N LEU A 181 -6.44 26.96 -6.09
CA LEU A 181 -5.40 26.48 -6.99
C LEU A 181 -4.36 27.55 -7.30
N LYS A 182 -4.80 28.80 -7.49
CA LYS A 182 -3.91 29.94 -7.72
C LYS A 182 -3.01 30.21 -6.52
N ILE A 183 -3.52 30.09 -5.29
CA ILE A 183 -2.70 30.24 -4.07
C ILE A 183 -1.67 29.12 -3.97
N ILE A 184 -2.07 27.87 -4.24
CA ILE A 184 -1.20 26.70 -4.12
C ILE A 184 -0.08 26.71 -5.17
N THR A 185 -0.41 27.01 -6.42
CA THR A 185 0.50 26.85 -7.58
C THR A 185 1.14 28.16 -8.03
N GLY A 186 0.63 29.31 -7.59
CA GLY A 186 1.01 30.63 -8.09
C GLY A 186 0.54 30.93 -9.52
N LYS A 187 -0.13 30.00 -10.20
CA LYS A 187 -0.55 30.11 -11.61
C LYS A 187 -2.06 30.19 -11.74
N LYS A 188 -2.56 30.98 -12.70
CA LYS A 188 -3.97 30.92 -13.12
C LYS A 188 -4.15 29.72 -14.04
N MET A 189 -4.88 28.71 -13.59
CA MET A 189 -5.28 27.56 -14.41
C MET A 189 -6.79 27.60 -14.61
N LYS A 190 -7.27 27.01 -15.71
CA LYS A 190 -8.69 26.89 -16.03
C LYS A 190 -9.13 25.45 -15.79
N ALA A 191 -10.38 25.26 -15.36
CA ALA A 191 -10.97 23.94 -15.29
C ALA A 191 -11.09 23.36 -16.71
N ASN A 192 -10.69 22.11 -16.86
CA ASN A 192 -10.85 21.30 -18.05
C ASN A 192 -11.58 20.00 -17.64
N PRO A 193 -12.92 19.95 -17.74
CA PRO A 193 -13.69 18.83 -17.24
C PRO A 193 -13.16 17.48 -17.74
N LEU A 194 -12.85 16.57 -16.81
CA LEU A 194 -12.45 15.22 -17.17
C LEU A 194 -13.56 14.54 -17.98
N PRO A 195 -13.23 13.78 -19.05
CA PRO A 195 -14.24 13.06 -19.82
C PRO A 195 -15.06 12.16 -18.89
N ALA A 196 -16.39 12.20 -19.04
CA ALA A 196 -17.29 11.36 -18.27
C ALA A 196 -16.87 9.89 -18.43
N LYS A 197 -16.46 9.25 -17.33
CA LYS A 197 -16.18 7.81 -17.33
C LYS A 197 -17.47 7.10 -17.73
N LYS A 198 -17.45 6.32 -18.82
CA LYS A 198 -18.56 5.42 -19.17
C LYS A 198 -18.89 4.58 -17.93
N ALA A 199 -20.16 4.42 -17.61
CA ALA A 199 -20.63 3.54 -16.55
C ALA A 199 -19.96 2.17 -16.78
N ARG A 200 -19.04 1.80 -15.87
CA ARG A 200 -18.21 0.61 -16.02
C ARG A 200 -19.14 -0.59 -15.87
N ARG A 201 -19.30 -1.39 -16.93
CA ARG A 201 -19.90 -2.71 -16.81
C ARG A 201 -18.90 -3.58 -16.06
N ASP A 202 -19.38 -4.32 -15.06
CA ASP A 202 -18.62 -5.35 -14.38
C ASP A 202 -18.38 -6.49 -15.38
N GLU A 203 -17.40 -6.32 -16.27
CA GLU A 203 -16.90 -7.41 -17.10
C GLU A 203 -15.93 -8.23 -16.24
N GLU A 204 -16.33 -9.47 -15.96
CA GLU A 204 -15.52 -10.51 -15.34
C GLU A 204 -14.33 -10.82 -16.27
N GLU A 205 -13.17 -10.22 -15.99
CA GLU A 205 -12.00 -10.29 -16.87
C GLU A 205 -10.96 -11.28 -16.34
N ALA A 206 -10.51 -12.16 -17.25
CA ALA A 206 -9.58 -13.27 -17.06
C ALA A 206 -8.24 -12.85 -16.40
N PRO A 207 -7.52 -13.78 -15.72
CA PRO A 207 -6.36 -13.42 -14.92
C PRO A 207 -5.23 -12.81 -15.76
N ALA A 208 -4.76 -11.64 -15.33
CA ALA A 208 -3.62 -10.94 -15.89
C ALA A 208 -2.35 -11.81 -15.81
N ARG A 209 -1.59 -11.87 -16.91
CA ARG A 209 -0.33 -12.61 -16.98
C ARG A 209 0.72 -11.95 -16.09
N VAL A 210 1.15 -12.68 -15.07
CA VAL A 210 2.37 -12.38 -14.30
C VAL A 210 3.56 -12.46 -15.26
N ALA A 211 4.26 -11.35 -15.47
CA ALA A 211 5.56 -11.38 -16.14
C ALA A 211 6.56 -12.07 -15.18
N ALA A 212 6.80 -13.36 -15.41
CA ALA A 212 7.77 -14.13 -14.64
C ALA A 212 9.18 -13.55 -14.86
N VAL A 213 9.77 -13.00 -13.81
CA VAL A 213 11.21 -12.72 -13.77
C VAL A 213 11.92 -14.07 -13.82
N LYS A 214 12.70 -14.31 -14.88
CA LYS A 214 13.53 -15.51 -15.01
C LYS A 214 14.53 -15.55 -13.85
N ALA A 215 14.37 -16.54 -12.96
CA ALA A 215 15.36 -16.86 -11.94
C ALA A 215 16.74 -17.09 -12.57
N ALA A 216 17.74 -16.33 -12.12
CA ALA A 216 19.13 -16.54 -12.50
C ALA A 216 19.60 -17.92 -12.00
N LYS A 217 20.23 -18.68 -12.89
CA LYS A 217 20.71 -20.04 -12.67
C LYS A 217 21.86 -20.02 -11.63
N ALA A 218 21.73 -20.79 -10.55
CA ALA A 218 22.81 -21.00 -9.59
C ALA A 218 24.08 -21.56 -10.28
N PRO A 219 25.30 -21.16 -9.86
CA PRO A 219 26.52 -21.65 -10.46
C PRO A 219 26.73 -23.14 -10.15
N LYS A 220 27.20 -23.88 -11.16
CA LYS A 220 27.49 -25.32 -11.08
C LYS A 220 28.63 -25.60 -10.10
N ALA A 221 28.42 -26.56 -9.21
CA ALA A 221 29.46 -27.16 -8.39
C ALA A 221 30.50 -27.89 -9.27
N ASP A 222 31.77 -27.60 -8.99
CA ASP A 222 32.94 -28.20 -9.60
C ASP A 222 33.10 -29.67 -9.19
N LYS A 223 33.55 -30.52 -10.13
CA LYS A 223 33.75 -31.96 -9.95
C LYS A 223 35.23 -32.28 -9.87
N GLY A 224 35.68 -32.77 -8.72
CA GLY A 224 36.91 -33.55 -8.55
C GLY A 224 37.29 -33.63 -7.06
N SER A 225 37.70 -34.74 -6.44
CA SER A 225 38.00 -36.07 -6.92
C SER A 225 38.04 -37.06 -5.72
N LYS A 226 37.72 -38.32 -5.99
CA LYS A 226 38.26 -39.59 -5.44
C LYS A 226 38.40 -39.79 -3.90
N GLY A 227 37.51 -40.65 -3.37
CA GLY A 227 37.88 -42.01 -2.92
C GLY A 227 38.17 -42.25 -1.44
N ALA A 228 37.36 -43.10 -0.78
CA ALA A 228 37.79 -44.22 0.09
C ALA A 228 36.57 -45.02 0.59
N LYS A 229 36.83 -46.25 1.05
CA LYS A 229 35.95 -47.43 1.09
C LYS A 229 35.03 -47.51 2.32
N ALA A 230 33.97 -48.31 2.18
CA ALA A 230 33.00 -48.68 3.20
C ALA A 230 33.53 -49.68 4.24
N ARG A 231 32.97 -49.65 5.47
CA ARG A 231 32.25 -50.78 6.10
C ARG A 231 31.57 -50.39 7.45
N PRO A 232 30.55 -51.14 7.92
CA PRO A 232 29.55 -50.71 8.91
C PRO A 232 29.70 -51.33 10.32
N ALA A 233 29.02 -50.75 11.31
CA ALA A 233 28.74 -51.36 12.62
C ALA A 233 27.46 -50.72 13.23
N THR A 234 26.30 -51.40 13.18
CA THR A 234 25.64 -52.16 14.28
C THR A 234 25.06 -51.38 15.47
N ARG A 235 23.71 -51.35 15.49
CA ARG A 235 22.78 -51.83 16.56
C ARG A 235 22.56 -51.02 17.87
N ALA A 236 21.32 -50.52 17.98
CA ALA A 236 20.36 -50.47 19.13
C ALA A 236 20.78 -49.72 20.43
N ALA A 237 19.91 -49.19 21.31
CA ALA A 237 18.48 -49.39 21.57
C ALA A 237 17.89 -48.26 22.47
N ARG A 238 16.54 -48.17 22.46
CA ARG A 238 15.58 -47.86 23.57
C ARG A 238 15.60 -46.47 24.26
N VAL A 239 14.53 -45.69 24.15
CA VAL A 239 13.25 -45.67 24.93
C VAL A 239 13.43 -45.14 26.37
N GLY A 240 12.78 -44.00 26.65
CA GLY A 240 12.53 -43.51 28.01
C GLY A 240 11.72 -42.20 28.07
N LYS A 241 10.41 -42.30 28.32
CA LYS A 241 9.49 -41.28 28.88
C LYS A 241 8.43 -42.06 29.68
N PRO A 242 7.63 -41.48 30.60
CA PRO A 242 7.62 -40.11 31.14
C PRO A 242 7.34 -39.96 32.67
N ALA A 243 7.23 -38.69 33.12
CA ALA A 243 6.37 -38.12 34.20
C ALA A 243 6.90 -38.08 35.66
N PRO A 244 6.30 -37.29 36.62
CA PRO A 244 5.31 -36.20 36.54
C PRO A 244 5.68 -34.92 37.35
N ALA A 245 4.74 -33.96 37.36
CA ALA A 245 4.75 -32.63 37.98
C ALA A 245 4.77 -32.57 39.53
N ALA A 246 5.23 -31.42 40.07
CA ALA A 246 4.96 -31.00 41.45
C ALA A 246 4.49 -29.55 41.54
N LYS A 247 3.30 -29.35 42.12
CA LYS A 247 2.75 -28.08 42.64
C LYS A 247 3.22 -27.85 44.08
N LYS A 248 3.42 -26.57 44.45
CA LYS A 248 3.27 -25.88 45.77
C LYS A 248 4.38 -24.80 45.86
N LYS A 249 4.20 -23.59 46.40
CA LYS A 249 3.24 -23.04 47.38
C LYS A 249 3.28 -21.50 47.30
N ALA A 250 2.16 -20.86 47.62
CA ALA A 250 2.06 -19.43 47.89
C ALA A 250 2.85 -19.04 49.16
N ALA A 251 3.45 -17.85 49.16
CA ALA A 251 3.88 -17.15 50.37
C ALA A 251 3.39 -15.71 50.32
N LYS A 252 2.48 -15.39 51.25
CA LYS A 252 2.11 -14.04 51.68
C LYS A 252 3.33 -13.37 52.31
N GLY A 253 3.57 -12.11 51.97
CA GLY A 253 4.43 -11.21 52.74
C GLY A 253 3.80 -9.81 52.78
N LYS A 254 3.08 -9.50 53.86
CA LYS A 254 2.74 -8.13 54.27
C LYS A 254 4.00 -7.51 54.87
N GLY A 255 4.23 -6.23 54.64
CA GLY A 255 5.24 -5.49 55.41
C GLY A 255 5.43 -4.04 55.00
N ARG A 256 4.54 -3.18 55.55
CA ARG A 256 4.67 -1.74 55.82
C ARG A 256 4.99 -0.78 54.68
#